data_AF-A0A920IP96-F1
#
_entry.id   AF-A0A920IP96-F1
#
_cell.length_a   1.000
_cell.length_b   1.000
_cell.length_c   1.000
_cell.angle_alpha   90.00
_cell.angle_beta   90.00
_cell.angle_gamma   90.00
#
_symmetry.space_group_name_H-M   'P 1'
#
loop_
_entity.id
_entity.type
_entity.pdbx_description
1 polymer ?
#
loop_
_entity_poly.entity_id
_entity_poly.type
_entity_poly.pdbx_seq_one_letter_code
_entity_poly.pdbx_strand_id
1 'polypeptide(L)'
;MNLESKFSPSDLMKFFTSPFEVWVDLYSAKVDKKLFQKDPEDPLMALISKLGDRHEKLVLDNFNSEQSIHPRVWLNRKLSRSSVTNIPEGSKEDKILATLEAMKRGDEIIYQASLENENFYGKADFLVKNKGKSKFGNYFYEALDAKLARNGKPEHIIQLLVYSELLEKTQETKPEKAYLVYGNFGPSRNRT
;
A
#
# COMPACT_ATOMS: atom_id res chain seq x y z
N MET A 1 -7.46 20.52 -8.63
CA MET A 1 -6.61 20.25 -7.44
C MET A 1 -5.61 21.39 -7.30
N ASN A 2 -5.56 22.04 -6.12
CA ASN A 2 -4.52 22.99 -5.74
C ASN A 2 -3.14 22.31 -5.87
N LEU A 3 -2.06 23.08 -6.08
CA LEU A 3 -0.68 22.58 -5.90
C LEU A 3 -0.39 22.09 -4.45
N GLU A 4 -1.37 22.14 -3.55
CA GLU A 4 -1.39 21.57 -2.20
C GLU A 4 -1.84 20.09 -2.14
N SER A 5 -2.23 19.46 -3.26
CA SER A 5 -2.62 18.05 -3.26
C SER A 5 -1.39 17.13 -3.36
N LYS A 6 -1.19 16.28 -2.35
CA LYS A 6 -0.16 15.23 -2.33
C LYS A 6 -0.40 14.21 -3.45
N PHE A 7 0.67 13.68 -4.03
CA PHE A 7 0.61 12.60 -5.02
C PHE A 7 0.34 11.25 -4.35
N SER A 8 -0.27 10.33 -5.08
CA SER A 8 -0.36 8.93 -4.67
C SER A 8 0.83 8.11 -5.19
N PRO A 9 1.19 6.99 -4.53
CA PRO A 9 2.15 6.04 -5.09
C PRO A 9 1.76 5.58 -6.51
N SER A 10 0.45 5.43 -6.77
CA SER A 10 -0.10 5.09 -8.09
C SER A 10 0.14 6.18 -9.14
N ASP A 11 0.17 7.46 -8.75
CA ASP A 11 0.52 8.55 -9.67
C ASP A 11 1.97 8.43 -10.14
N LEU A 12 2.88 8.04 -9.25
CA LEU A 12 4.28 7.83 -9.60
C LEU A 12 4.46 6.59 -10.49
N MET A 13 3.72 5.51 -10.22
CA MET A 13 3.67 4.34 -11.11
C MET A 13 3.17 4.71 -12.51
N LYS A 14 2.10 5.51 -12.56
CA LYS A 14 1.52 6.02 -13.81
C LYS A 14 2.53 6.90 -14.53
N PHE A 15 3.20 7.81 -13.84
CA PHE A 15 4.25 8.65 -14.43
C PHE A 15 5.38 7.81 -15.03
N PHE A 16 5.83 6.78 -14.31
CA PHE A 16 6.88 5.88 -14.80
C PHE A 16 6.46 5.13 -16.07
N THR A 17 5.19 4.72 -16.15
CA THR A 17 4.65 3.98 -17.30
C THR A 17 4.33 4.90 -18.48
N SER A 18 3.73 6.06 -18.19
CA SER A 18 3.30 7.06 -19.15
C SER A 18 3.29 8.45 -18.50
N PRO A 19 4.38 9.23 -18.69
CA PRO A 19 4.41 10.61 -18.21
C PRO A 19 3.26 11.45 -18.77
N PHE A 20 2.89 11.22 -20.04
CA PHE A 20 1.81 11.92 -20.72
C PHE A 20 0.47 11.76 -20.00
N GLU A 21 0.15 10.55 -19.52
CA GLU A 21 -1.12 10.31 -18.82
C GLU A 21 -1.25 11.14 -17.55
N VAL A 22 -0.16 11.24 -16.77
CA VAL A 22 -0.12 12.09 -15.57
C VAL A 22 -0.25 13.56 -15.93
N TRP A 23 0.43 14.01 -17.00
CA TRP A 23 0.30 15.38 -17.48
C TRP A 23 -1.14 15.72 -17.90
N VAL A 24 -1.82 14.82 -18.61
CA VAL A 24 -3.22 14.96 -19.02
C VAL A 24 -4.14 15.02 -17.80
N ASP A 25 -3.95 14.14 -16.83
CA ASP A 25 -4.74 14.14 -15.58
C ASP A 25 -4.54 15.44 -14.80
N LEU A 26 -3.29 15.90 -14.65
CA LEU A 26 -2.96 17.15 -13.95
C LEU A 26 -3.51 18.38 -14.68
N TYR A 27 -3.36 18.44 -16.01
CA TYR A 27 -3.85 19.56 -16.81
C TYR A 27 -5.37 19.62 -16.79
N SER A 28 -6.05 18.48 -17.01
CA SER A 28 -7.51 18.37 -16.94
C SER A 28 -8.05 18.78 -15.57
N ALA A 29 -7.30 18.51 -14.49
CA ALA A 29 -7.69 18.86 -13.13
C ALA A 29 -7.41 20.32 -12.72
N LYS A 30 -6.56 21.05 -13.46
CA LYS A 30 -6.11 22.41 -13.12
C LYS A 30 -6.56 23.48 -14.11
N VAL A 31 -6.66 23.14 -15.39
CA VAL A 31 -6.83 24.11 -16.47
C VAL A 31 -8.17 23.91 -17.16
N ASP A 32 -8.36 22.77 -17.83
CA ASP A 32 -9.60 22.50 -18.56
C ASP A 32 -9.92 21.00 -18.60
N LYS A 33 -10.98 20.63 -17.89
CA LYS A 33 -11.48 19.24 -17.81
C LYS A 33 -12.06 18.73 -19.14
N LYS A 34 -12.39 19.62 -20.08
CA LYS A 34 -13.01 19.26 -21.37
C LYS A 34 -12.00 19.06 -22.50
N LEU A 35 -10.75 19.47 -22.30
CA LEU A 35 -9.74 19.43 -23.35
C LEU A 35 -9.34 17.99 -23.71
N PHE A 36 -9.27 17.13 -22.71
CA PHE A 36 -8.98 15.71 -22.89
C PHE A 36 -10.20 14.88 -22.52
N GLN A 37 -10.74 14.13 -23.48
CA GLN A 37 -11.80 13.17 -23.23
C GLN A 37 -11.17 11.84 -22.78
N LYS A 38 -11.58 11.33 -21.62
CA LYS A 38 -11.19 9.98 -21.18
C LYS A 38 -11.96 8.94 -21.99
N ASP A 39 -11.27 7.87 -22.36
CA ASP A 39 -11.91 6.70 -22.91
C ASP A 39 -12.96 6.14 -21.92
N PRO A 40 -14.06 5.55 -22.43
CA PRO A 40 -15.02 4.87 -21.56
C PRO A 40 -14.33 3.74 -20.79
N GLU A 41 -14.83 3.45 -19.60
CA GLU A 41 -14.28 2.38 -18.76
C GLU A 41 -14.40 1.03 -19.47
N ASP A 42 -13.25 0.37 -19.66
CA ASP A 42 -13.20 -0.95 -20.27
C ASP A 42 -13.77 -2.00 -19.28
N PRO A 43 -14.77 -2.81 -19.69
CA PRO A 43 -15.35 -3.85 -18.83
C PRO A 43 -14.32 -4.85 -18.29
N LEU A 44 -13.27 -5.16 -19.04
CA LEU A 44 -12.15 -6.00 -18.61
C LEU A 44 -11.35 -5.31 -17.50
N MET A 45 -11.10 -4.01 -17.60
CA MET A 45 -10.39 -3.26 -16.55
C MET A 45 -11.21 -3.21 -15.26
N ALA A 46 -12.53 -2.99 -15.36
CA ALA A 46 -13.43 -3.06 -14.22
C ALA A 46 -13.44 -4.47 -13.57
N LEU A 47 -13.38 -5.52 -14.38
CA LEU A 47 -13.26 -6.90 -13.88
C LEU A 47 -11.91 -7.15 -13.20
N ILE A 48 -10.80 -6.68 -13.79
CA ILE A 48 -9.45 -6.79 -13.21
C ILE A 48 -9.39 -6.09 -11.85
N SER A 49 -9.98 -4.90 -11.72
CA SER A 49 -10.07 -4.19 -10.43
C SER A 49 -10.79 -5.03 -9.37
N LYS A 50 -11.97 -5.58 -9.71
CA LYS A 50 -12.73 -6.45 -8.80
C LYS A 50 -11.98 -7.72 -8.40
N LEU A 51 -11.20 -8.29 -9.32
CA LEU A 51 -10.34 -9.44 -9.01
C LEU A 51 -9.17 -9.05 -8.10
N GLY A 52 -8.63 -7.82 -8.23
CA GLY A 52 -7.67 -7.23 -7.31
C GLY A 52 -8.21 -7.16 -5.89
N ASP A 53 -9.40 -6.58 -5.70
CA ASP A 53 -10.05 -6.48 -4.38
C ASP A 53 -10.28 -7.86 -3.74
N ARG A 54 -10.64 -8.86 -4.55
CA ARG A 54 -10.80 -10.24 -4.08
C ARG A 54 -9.47 -10.84 -3.63
N HIS A 55 -8.40 -10.62 -4.39
CA HIS A 55 -7.06 -11.10 -4.04
C HIS A 55 -6.58 -10.49 -2.72
N GLU A 56 -6.77 -9.19 -2.55
CA GLU A 56 -6.44 -8.48 -1.31
C GLU A 56 -7.21 -9.08 -0.10
N LYS A 57 -8.51 -9.35 -0.26
CA LYS A 57 -9.31 -10.04 0.77
C LYS A 57 -8.83 -11.45 1.07
N LEU A 58 -8.41 -12.21 0.06
CA LEU A 58 -7.82 -13.54 0.28
C LEU A 58 -6.51 -13.45 1.07
N VAL A 59 -5.70 -12.41 0.85
CA VAL A 59 -4.50 -12.15 1.66
C VAL A 59 -4.88 -11.81 3.10
N LEU A 60 -5.91 -10.98 3.30
CA LEU A 60 -6.45 -10.65 4.62
C LEU A 60 -6.96 -11.89 5.37
N ASP A 61 -7.77 -12.73 4.73
CA ASP A 61 -8.31 -13.95 5.32
C ASP A 61 -7.19 -14.92 5.72
N ASN A 62 -6.10 -14.97 4.95
CA ASN A 62 -4.91 -15.75 5.27
C ASN A 62 -4.11 -15.22 6.47
N PHE A 63 -4.20 -13.92 6.80
CA PHE A 63 -3.65 -13.40 8.05
C PHE A 63 -4.51 -13.80 9.26
N ASN A 64 -5.82 -13.92 9.07
CA ASN A 64 -6.77 -14.31 10.10
C ASN A 64 -6.77 -15.83 10.37
N SER A 65 -6.43 -16.66 9.39
CA SER A 65 -6.47 -18.12 9.53
C SER A 65 -5.29 -18.70 10.33
N GLU A 66 -5.56 -19.75 11.12
CA GLU A 66 -4.51 -20.54 11.79
C GLU A 66 -3.76 -21.45 10.80
N GLN A 67 -4.43 -21.84 9.71
CA GLN A 67 -3.87 -22.59 8.60
C GLN A 67 -2.99 -21.66 7.77
N SER A 68 -1.73 -21.59 8.18
CA SER A 68 -0.67 -20.80 7.56
C SER A 68 -0.39 -21.32 6.15
N ILE A 69 -1.08 -20.78 5.14
CA ILE A 69 -0.70 -21.14 3.77
C ILE A 69 0.33 -20.14 3.24
N HIS A 70 0.24 -18.83 3.54
CA HIS A 70 1.11 -17.87 2.86
C HIS A 70 1.80 -16.84 3.77
N PRO A 71 1.19 -15.74 4.27
CA PRO A 71 1.98 -14.62 4.81
C PRO A 71 2.88 -14.96 6.01
N ARG A 72 2.40 -15.85 6.90
CA ARG A 72 3.10 -16.27 8.13
C ARG A 72 4.33 -17.13 7.84
N VAL A 73 4.31 -17.91 6.76
CA VAL A 73 5.41 -18.79 6.37
C VAL A 73 6.59 -17.97 5.86
N TRP A 74 6.33 -16.92 5.07
CA TRP A 74 7.38 -16.07 4.48
C TRP A 74 7.99 -15.05 5.44
N LEU A 75 7.24 -14.64 6.46
CA LEU A 75 7.75 -13.79 7.54
C LEU A 75 8.68 -14.56 8.50
N ASN A 76 8.86 -15.88 8.32
CA ASN A 76 9.63 -16.77 9.21
C ASN A 76 9.28 -16.55 10.70
N ARG A 77 8.02 -16.26 11.02
CA ARG A 77 7.62 -15.88 12.38
C ARG A 77 6.23 -16.38 12.73
N LYS A 78 6.09 -16.91 13.94
CA LYS A 78 4.78 -17.08 14.59
C LYS A 78 4.25 -15.69 14.96
N LEU A 79 3.36 -15.14 14.12
CA LEU A 79 2.51 -14.02 14.54
C LEU A 79 1.73 -14.45 15.79
N SER A 80 1.82 -13.68 16.87
CA SER A 80 1.09 -13.92 18.12
C SER A 80 -0.38 -13.59 17.85
N ARG A 81 -1.25 -14.60 17.73
CA ARG A 81 -2.71 -14.51 17.48
C ARG A 81 -3.15 -13.21 16.76
N SER A 82 -3.12 -13.28 15.43
CA SER A 82 -3.92 -12.57 14.42
C SER A 82 -4.71 -11.31 14.82
N SER A 83 -4.12 -10.31 15.49
CA SER A 83 -4.75 -9.00 15.60
C SER A 83 -4.53 -8.26 14.28
N VAL A 84 -5.38 -8.53 13.30
CA VAL A 84 -5.47 -7.69 12.11
C VAL A 84 -6.38 -6.51 12.45
N THR A 85 -5.82 -5.31 12.40
CA THR A 85 -6.58 -4.08 12.59
C THR A 85 -6.97 -3.53 11.23
N ASN A 86 -8.27 -3.44 10.97
CA ASN A 86 -8.80 -2.81 9.77
C ASN A 86 -8.98 -1.31 10.01
N ILE A 87 -8.36 -0.47 9.19
CA ILE A 87 -8.56 0.97 9.23
C ILE A 87 -9.94 1.30 8.64
N PRO A 88 -10.84 1.93 9.42
CA PRO A 88 -12.19 2.21 8.95
C PRO A 88 -12.18 3.22 7.80
N GLU A 89 -13.22 3.14 6.97
CA GLU A 89 -13.48 4.20 5.99
C GLU A 89 -13.86 5.51 6.71
N GLY A 90 -13.52 6.64 6.09
CA GLY A 90 -13.56 7.95 6.74
C GLY A 90 -12.79 9.00 5.94
N SER A 91 -12.63 10.19 6.53
CA SER A 91 -11.79 11.24 5.93
C SER A 91 -10.33 10.80 5.82
N LYS A 92 -9.55 11.52 5.03
CA LYS A 92 -8.12 11.25 4.87
C LYS A 92 -7.41 11.36 6.23
N GLU A 93 -7.74 12.39 6.99
CA GLU A 93 -7.17 12.69 8.30
C GLU A 93 -7.53 11.61 9.32
N ASP A 94 -8.79 11.17 9.35
CA ASP A 94 -9.24 10.09 10.25
C ASP A 94 -8.50 8.79 9.99
N LYS A 95 -8.29 8.45 8.72
CA LYS A 95 -7.57 7.22 8.33
C LYS A 95 -6.10 7.26 8.73
N ILE A 96 -5.44 8.40 8.58
CA ILE A 96 -4.05 8.59 9.02
C ILE A 96 -3.96 8.48 10.53
N LEU A 97 -4.88 9.10 11.27
CA LEU A 97 -4.93 9.02 12.72
C LEU A 97 -5.16 7.59 13.20
N ALA A 98 -6.15 6.89 12.66
CA ALA A 98 -6.42 5.49 12.98
C ALA A 98 -5.22 4.58 12.67
N THR A 99 -4.52 4.83 11.56
CA THR A 99 -3.28 4.12 11.21
C THR A 99 -2.20 4.36 12.25
N LEU A 100 -1.95 5.61 12.64
CA LEU A 100 -0.95 5.97 13.63
C LEU A 100 -1.26 5.37 15.01
N GLU A 101 -2.54 5.33 15.42
CA GLU A 101 -2.97 4.71 16.66
C GLU A 101 -2.72 3.19 16.66
N ALA A 102 -3.07 2.51 15.56
CA ALA A 102 -2.78 1.09 15.40
C ALA A 102 -1.27 0.81 15.43
N MET A 103 -0.47 1.68 14.79
CA MET A 103 0.98 1.59 14.84
C MET A 103 1.51 1.75 16.27
N LYS A 104 1.02 2.74 17.03
CA LYS A 104 1.40 3.00 18.44
C LYS A 104 1.02 1.88 19.40
N ARG A 105 -0.13 1.24 19.20
CA ARG A 105 -0.53 0.05 19.98
C ARG A 105 0.36 -1.16 19.68
N GLY A 106 1.06 -1.15 18.55
CA GLY A 106 1.89 -2.27 18.13
C GLY A 106 1.06 -3.42 17.58
N ASP A 107 -0.05 -3.13 16.89
CA ASP A 107 -0.88 -4.13 16.24
C ASP A 107 -0.04 -4.93 15.23
N GLU A 108 -0.17 -6.27 15.21
CA GLU A 108 0.74 -7.10 14.42
C GLU A 108 0.59 -6.89 12.90
N ILE A 109 -0.65 -6.70 12.43
CA ILE A 109 -0.99 -6.41 11.03
C ILE A 109 -1.99 -5.27 11.00
N ILE A 110 -1.74 -4.26 10.17
CA ILE A 110 -2.66 -3.13 9.93
C ILE A 110 -3.08 -3.19 8.47
N TYR A 111 -4.37 -3.40 8.22
CA TYR A 111 -4.95 -3.50 6.88
C TYR A 111 -5.52 -2.15 6.45
N GLN A 112 -5.31 -1.77 5.19
CA GLN A 112 -5.77 -0.51 4.60
C GLN A 112 -5.16 0.74 5.27
N ALA A 113 -3.90 0.64 5.67
CA ALA A 113 -3.15 1.68 6.36
C ALA A 113 -2.92 2.92 5.50
N SER A 114 -3.23 4.10 6.03
CA SER A 114 -3.06 5.37 5.32
C SER A 114 -1.88 6.15 5.90
N LEU A 115 -0.94 6.52 5.03
CA LEU A 115 0.30 7.21 5.37
C LEU A 115 0.47 8.46 4.52
N GLU A 116 1.19 9.45 5.05
CA GLU A 116 1.56 10.64 4.28
C GLU A 116 2.88 11.26 4.74
N ASN A 117 3.50 12.00 3.81
CA ASN A 117 4.58 12.94 4.07
C ASN A 117 4.26 14.27 3.39
N GLU A 118 5.25 15.12 3.15
CA GLU A 118 5.08 16.41 2.49
C GLU A 118 4.58 16.28 1.05
N ASN A 119 5.00 15.22 0.35
CA ASN A 119 4.80 15.04 -1.10
C ASN A 119 3.72 14.01 -1.44
N PHE A 120 3.60 12.96 -0.61
CA PHE A 120 2.81 11.77 -0.92
C PHE A 120 1.75 11.49 0.14
N TYR A 121 0.64 10.94 -0.33
CA TYR A 121 -0.37 10.25 0.48
C TYR A 121 -0.66 8.91 -0.17
N GLY A 122 -0.63 7.83 0.60
CA GLY A 122 -0.86 6.49 0.09
C GLY A 122 -1.65 5.63 1.05
N LYS A 123 -2.50 4.76 0.49
CA LYS A 123 -3.16 3.67 1.21
C LYS A 123 -2.36 2.40 0.90
N ALA A 124 -1.62 1.87 1.88
CA ALA A 124 -0.95 0.60 1.78
C ALA A 124 -1.94 -0.53 2.11
N ASP A 125 -1.91 -1.62 1.35
CA ASP A 125 -2.81 -2.74 1.61
C ASP A 125 -2.58 -3.30 3.02
N PHE A 126 -1.31 -3.52 3.40
CA PHE A 126 -0.93 -4.02 4.72
C PHE A 126 0.35 -3.37 5.25
N LEU A 127 0.39 -3.12 6.56
CA LEU A 127 1.62 -2.90 7.33
C LEU A 127 1.86 -4.10 8.24
N VAL A 128 3.10 -4.58 8.25
CA VAL A 128 3.52 -5.75 9.03
C VAL A 128 4.54 -5.33 10.08
N LYS A 129 4.25 -5.62 11.33
CA LYS A 129 5.13 -5.31 12.47
C LYS A 129 6.35 -6.22 12.52
N ASN A 130 7.52 -5.62 12.59
CA ASN A 130 8.81 -6.29 12.71
C ASN A 130 9.56 -5.85 13.97
N LYS A 131 10.49 -6.70 14.43
CA LYS A 131 11.40 -6.36 15.53
C LYS A 131 12.47 -5.39 15.02
N GLY A 132 12.71 -4.32 15.75
CA GLY A 132 13.72 -3.31 15.45
C GLY A 132 13.46 -2.08 16.31
N LYS A 133 14.21 -0.99 16.16
CA LYS A 133 13.92 0.25 16.89
C LYS A 133 13.12 1.18 15.99
N SER A 134 12.16 1.90 16.55
CA SER A 134 11.49 3.05 15.92
C SER A 134 10.99 4.01 16.99
N LYS A 135 10.34 5.11 16.58
CA LYS A 135 9.66 6.01 17.53
C LYS A 135 8.58 5.33 18.37
N PHE A 136 8.11 4.14 17.97
CA PHE A 136 7.12 3.34 18.70
C PHE A 136 7.74 2.34 19.69
N GLY A 137 9.07 2.31 19.84
CA GLY A 137 9.78 1.44 20.76
C GLY A 137 10.59 0.35 20.06
N ASN A 138 10.45 -0.90 20.51
CA ASN A 138 11.25 -2.05 20.04
C ASN A 138 10.59 -2.80 18.86
N TYR A 139 9.87 -2.08 18.00
CA TYR A 139 9.36 -2.58 16.74
C TYR A 139 9.25 -1.46 15.69
N PHE A 140 9.13 -1.83 14.43
CA PHE A 140 8.83 -0.95 13.29
C PHE A 140 7.92 -1.68 12.31
N TYR A 141 7.40 -0.99 11.29
CA TYR A 141 6.54 -1.58 10.27
C TYR A 141 7.21 -1.60 8.90
N GLU A 142 6.89 -2.64 8.13
CA GLU A 142 7.23 -2.81 6.71
C GLU A 142 5.94 -2.90 5.91
N ALA A 143 5.93 -2.35 4.69
CA ALA A 143 4.76 -2.41 3.81
C ALA A 143 4.66 -3.77 3.09
N LEU A 144 3.43 -4.25 2.93
CA LEU A 144 3.09 -5.39 2.11
C LEU A 144 1.93 -5.02 1.19
N ASP A 145 2.13 -5.24 -0.10
CA ASP A 145 1.18 -4.88 -1.16
C ASP A 145 0.76 -6.15 -1.92
N ALA A 146 -0.56 -6.33 -2.04
CA ALA A 146 -1.19 -7.53 -2.59
C ALA A 146 -1.56 -7.28 -4.05
N LYS A 147 -0.85 -7.92 -4.98
CA LYS A 147 -1.07 -7.74 -6.42
C LYS A 147 -1.65 -8.99 -7.04
N LEU A 148 -2.72 -8.81 -7.82
CA LEU A 148 -3.28 -9.88 -8.66
C LEU A 148 -2.28 -10.38 -9.72
N ALA A 149 -1.35 -9.50 -10.15
CA ALA A 149 -0.32 -9.85 -11.12
C ALA A 149 0.44 -11.12 -10.73
N ARG A 150 0.79 -11.96 -11.70
CA ARG A 150 1.55 -13.20 -11.45
C ARG A 150 3.07 -12.98 -11.39
N ASN A 151 3.54 -11.88 -11.97
CA ASN A 151 4.94 -11.49 -12.01
C ASN A 151 5.09 -10.05 -11.52
N GLY A 152 6.23 -9.76 -10.91
CA GLY A 152 6.60 -8.40 -10.56
C GLY A 152 6.86 -7.55 -11.79
N LYS A 153 6.31 -6.34 -11.78
CA LYS A 153 6.64 -5.30 -12.74
C LYS A 153 7.43 -4.20 -12.03
N PRO A 154 8.36 -3.50 -12.71
CA PRO A 154 9.19 -2.46 -12.08
C PRO A 154 8.39 -1.38 -11.35
N GLU A 155 7.22 -0.99 -11.88
CA GLU A 155 6.34 -0.01 -11.25
C GLU A 155 5.83 -0.44 -9.86
N HIS A 156 5.66 -1.74 -9.60
CA HIS A 156 5.28 -2.22 -8.27
C HIS A 156 6.41 -2.02 -7.24
N ILE A 157 7.66 -2.05 -7.68
CA ILE A 157 8.81 -1.78 -6.81
C ILE A 157 8.83 -0.29 -6.43
N ILE A 158 8.56 0.59 -7.40
CA ILE A 158 8.46 2.04 -7.16
C ILE A 158 7.41 2.34 -6.09
N GLN A 159 6.25 1.71 -6.18
CA GLN A 159 5.20 1.86 -5.17
C GLN A 159 5.68 1.45 -3.77
N LEU A 160 6.39 0.33 -3.65
CA LEU A 160 6.96 -0.10 -2.37
C LEU A 160 8.01 0.87 -1.81
N LEU A 161 8.84 1.47 -2.68
CA LEU A 161 9.82 2.48 -2.26
C LEU A 161 9.13 3.71 -1.66
N VAL A 162 8.04 4.17 -2.28
CA VAL A 162 7.24 5.28 -1.74
C VAL A 162 6.68 4.91 -0.36
N TYR A 163 6.13 3.71 -0.18
CA TYR A 163 5.66 3.29 1.14
C TYR A 163 6.79 3.17 2.17
N SER A 164 7.99 2.73 1.79
CA SER A 164 9.15 2.73 2.69
C SER A 164 9.53 4.14 3.15
N GLU A 165 9.49 5.14 2.26
CA GLU A 165 9.74 6.55 2.61
C GLU A 165 8.64 7.13 3.50
N LEU A 166 7.37 6.85 3.19
CA LEU A 166 6.23 7.23 4.01
C LEU A 166 6.32 6.64 5.43
N LEU A 167 6.74 5.38 5.53
CA LEU A 167 6.97 4.70 6.80
C LEU A 167 8.16 5.30 7.55
N GLU A 168 9.28 5.56 6.86
CA GLU A 168 10.45 6.20 7.46
C GLU A 168 10.08 7.53 8.11
N LYS A 169 9.35 8.39 7.40
CA LYS A 169 8.82 9.64 7.96
C LYS A 169 7.88 9.40 9.14
N THR A 170 7.04 8.38 9.04
CA THR A 170 6.01 8.08 10.05
C THR A 170 6.60 7.44 11.30
N GLN A 171 7.67 6.65 11.24
CA GLN A 171 8.18 5.88 12.38
C GLN A 171 9.62 6.24 12.78
N GLU A 172 10.24 7.19 12.06
CA GLU A 172 11.63 7.64 12.24
C GLU A 172 12.66 6.52 12.08
N THR A 173 12.33 5.51 11.28
CA THR A 173 13.22 4.40 10.96
C THR A 173 12.88 3.87 9.58
N LYS A 174 13.89 3.81 8.70
CA LYS A 174 13.75 3.30 7.35
C LYS A 174 13.49 1.78 7.37
N PRO A 175 12.39 1.29 6.77
CA PRO A 175 12.20 -0.13 6.52
C PRO A 175 13.32 -0.70 5.63
N GLU A 176 13.90 -1.84 6.01
CA GLU A 176 14.90 -2.52 5.17
C GLU A 176 14.26 -3.29 4.01
N LYS A 177 12.99 -3.68 4.16
CA LYS A 177 12.27 -4.53 3.23
C LYS A 177 10.84 -4.04 3.07
N ALA A 178 10.29 -4.41 1.92
CA ALA A 178 8.87 -4.39 1.64
C ALA A 178 8.50 -5.61 0.79
N TYR A 179 7.23 -5.99 0.80
CA TYR A 179 6.79 -7.28 0.25
C TYR A 179 5.72 -7.10 -0.83
N LEU A 180 5.85 -7.87 -1.91
CA LEU A 180 4.78 -8.07 -2.88
C LEU A 180 4.22 -9.48 -2.73
N VAL A 181 2.90 -9.59 -2.65
CA VAL A 181 2.18 -10.87 -2.60
C VAL A 181 1.37 -11.05 -3.87
N TYR A 182 1.80 -11.98 -4.71
CA TYR A 182 1.18 -12.24 -6.01
C TYR A 182 0.05 -13.28 -5.97
N GLY A 183 -0.77 -13.30 -7.04
CA GLY A 183 -1.94 -14.19 -7.20
C GLY A 183 -1.68 -15.70 -7.18
N ASN A 184 -0.43 -16.14 -7.41
CA ASN A 184 -0.02 -17.55 -7.24
C ASN A 184 0.46 -17.86 -5.81
N PHE A 185 0.28 -16.90 -4.89
CA PHE A 185 0.69 -16.92 -3.49
C PHE A 185 2.18 -17.12 -3.19
N GLY A 186 3.05 -17.05 -4.22
CA GLY A 186 4.49 -16.93 -4.03
C GLY A 186 4.89 -15.46 -3.84
N PRO A 187 5.47 -15.04 -2.71
CA PRO A 187 5.93 -13.68 -2.53
C PRO A 187 7.26 -13.47 -3.26
N SER A 188 7.50 -12.24 -3.70
CA SER A 188 8.86 -11.76 -3.98
C SER A 188 9.33 -10.89 -2.81
N ARG A 189 10.47 -11.21 -2.21
CA ARG A 189 11.15 -10.31 -1.26
C ARG A 189 11.93 -9.26 -2.05
N ASN A 190 11.63 -7.98 -1.81
CA ASN A 190 12.35 -6.86 -2.41
C ASN A 190 13.08 -6.08 -1.30
N ARG A 191 14.36 -5.79 -1.53
CA ARG A 191 15.13 -4.86 -0.66
C ARG A 191 14.81 -3.43 -1.12
N THR A 192 14.54 -2.54 -0.18
CA THR A 192 14.21 -1.12 -0.42
C THR A 192 15.28 -0.18 0.10
#